data_AF-A0A818AJP6-F1
#
_entry.id   AF-A0A818AJP6-F1
#
_cell.length_a   1.000
_cell.length_b   1.000
_cell.length_c   1.000
_cell.angle_alpha   90.00
_cell.angle_beta   90.00
_cell.angle_gamma   90.00
#
_symmetry.space_group_name_H-M   'P 1'
#
loop_
_entity.id
_entity.type
_entity.pdbx_description
1 polymer ?
#
loop_
_entity_poly.entity_id
_entity_poly.type
_entity_poly.pdbx_seq_one_letter_code
_entity_poly.pdbx_strand_id
1 'polypeptide(L)'
;TNAYHFAKSSKSVLQKSSERKGFTDYYTPAGQAEHVTTNENQKYERKKWTSFDQFKDLQCRIWKVILSDNASEWKHGLCNCPNFFKEYISKHIIGMAISLQFCKPSPSTKDIPLGEKRKRRRPRKATKALLIQ
;
A
#
# COMPACT_ATOMS: atom_id res chain seq x y z
N THR A 1 5.47 10.29 0.91
CA THR A 1 4.10 10.06 0.37
C THR A 1 3.42 8.99 1.22
N ASN A 2 2.08 8.88 1.18
CA ASN A 2 1.31 7.92 2.00
C ASN A 2 1.81 6.46 1.89
N ALA A 3 2.30 6.04 0.73
CA ALA A 3 2.88 4.71 0.52
C ALA A 3 4.22 4.50 1.23
N TYR A 4 5.11 5.51 1.19
CA TYR A 4 6.37 5.46 1.94
C TYR A 4 6.13 5.41 3.45
N HIS A 5 5.10 6.11 3.94
CA HIS A 5 4.70 6.03 5.35
C HIS A 5 4.13 4.67 5.72
N PHE A 6 3.37 4.03 4.84
CA PHE A 6 2.94 2.65 5.03
C PHE A 6 4.15 1.70 5.10
N ALA A 7 5.11 1.82 4.18
CA ALA A 7 6.33 1.00 4.18
C ALA A 7 7.17 1.18 5.46
N LYS A 8 7.15 2.38 6.05
CA LYS A 8 7.82 2.70 7.32
C LYS A 8 7.01 2.27 8.55
N SER A 9 5.72 2.00 8.41
CA SER A 9 4.88 1.60 9.55
C SER A 9 5.30 0.22 10.04
N SER A 10 5.34 0.03 11.36
CA SER A 10 5.68 -1.24 12.02
C SER A 10 4.55 -2.28 11.96
N LYS A 11 3.60 -2.11 11.03
CA LYS A 11 2.49 -3.06 10.88
C LYS A 11 3.03 -4.40 10.40
N SER A 12 2.67 -5.46 11.10
CA SER A 12 3.06 -6.80 10.67
C SER A 12 2.29 -7.18 9.41
N VAL A 13 3.00 -7.86 8.52
CA VAL A 13 2.47 -8.37 7.28
C VAL A 13 2.54 -9.88 7.33
N LEU A 14 1.39 -10.53 7.16
CA LEU A 14 1.35 -11.98 7.01
C LEU A 14 1.50 -12.34 5.53
N GLN A 15 2.47 -13.18 5.21
CA GLN A 15 2.79 -13.61 3.85
C GLN A 15 2.29 -15.04 3.62
N LYS A 16 1.67 -15.30 2.46
CA LYS A 16 1.30 -16.64 1.98
C LYS A 16 1.59 -16.76 0.49
N SER A 17 1.96 -17.95 0.03
CA SER A 17 2.01 -18.24 -1.41
C SER A 17 0.62 -18.08 -2.01
N SER A 18 0.51 -17.34 -3.12
CA SER A 18 -0.78 -17.20 -3.81
C SER A 18 -1.17 -18.51 -4.50
N GLU A 19 -2.47 -18.71 -4.73
CA GLU A 19 -2.96 -19.79 -5.60
C GLU A 19 -2.47 -19.60 -7.05
N ARG A 20 -2.24 -18.35 -7.45
CA ARG A 20 -1.70 -18.00 -8.77
C ARG A 20 -0.18 -18.16 -8.77
N LYS A 21 0.34 -19.00 -9.67
CA LYS A 21 1.78 -19.21 -9.85
C LYS A 21 2.49 -17.89 -10.15
N GLY A 22 3.58 -17.62 -9.43
CA GLY A 22 4.39 -16.40 -9.59
C GLY A 22 3.84 -15.18 -8.84
N PHE A 23 2.91 -15.38 -7.90
CA PHE A 23 2.38 -14.31 -7.07
C PHE A 23 2.43 -14.70 -5.59
N THR A 24 2.55 -13.68 -4.75
CA THR A 24 2.52 -13.80 -3.29
C THR A 24 1.40 -12.93 -2.72
N ASP A 25 0.66 -13.50 -1.76
CA ASP A 25 -0.40 -12.83 -1.02
C ASP A 25 0.14 -12.25 0.29
N TYR A 26 -0.13 -10.98 0.53
CA TYR A 26 0.25 -10.23 1.72
C TYR A 26 -1.00 -9.70 2.42
N TYR A 27 -1.12 -9.96 3.72
CA TYR A 27 -2.27 -9.53 4.53
C TYR A 27 -1.82 -8.50 5.56
N THR A 28 -2.51 -7.36 5.58
CA THR A 28 -2.20 -6.25 6.48
C THR A 28 -3.46 -5.72 7.16
N PRO A 29 -3.37 -5.24 8.41
CA PRO A 29 -4.54 -4.79 9.14
C PRO A 29 -5.02 -3.41 8.65
N ALA A 30 -6.34 -3.26 8.51
CA ALA A 30 -6.97 -1.98 8.25
C ALA A 30 -7.00 -1.09 9.51
N GLY A 31 -7.04 0.22 9.30
CA GLY A 31 -7.14 1.18 10.41
C GLY A 31 -5.89 1.27 11.29
N GLN A 32 -6.07 1.26 12.61
CA GLN A 32 -5.02 1.45 13.61
C GLN A 32 -4.38 0.14 14.13
N ALA A 33 -4.97 -1.01 13.80
CA ALA A 33 -4.42 -2.30 14.25
C ALA A 33 -3.01 -2.51 13.69
N GLU A 34 -2.16 -3.14 14.51
CA GLU A 34 -0.73 -3.34 14.24
C GLU A 34 -0.44 -4.67 13.55
N HIS A 35 -1.21 -5.72 13.84
CA HIS A 35 -1.00 -7.05 13.27
C HIS A 35 -2.32 -7.72 12.91
N VAL A 36 -2.26 -8.66 11.96
CA VAL A 36 -3.36 -9.59 11.64
C VAL A 36 -3.02 -10.93 12.29
N THR A 37 -3.92 -11.43 13.13
CA THR A 37 -3.73 -12.76 13.73
C THR A 37 -4.02 -13.88 12.73
N THR A 38 -3.44 -15.06 12.95
CA THR A 38 -3.69 -16.24 12.11
C THR A 38 -5.17 -16.64 12.10
N ASN A 39 -5.85 -16.53 13.24
CA ASN A 39 -7.29 -16.81 13.37
C ASN A 39 -8.14 -15.81 12.56
N GLU A 40 -7.81 -14.52 12.58
CA GLU A 40 -8.49 -13.52 11.74
C GLU A 40 -8.29 -13.80 10.25
N ASN A 41 -7.07 -14.18 9.83
CA ASN A 41 -6.85 -14.54 8.43
C ASN A 41 -7.62 -15.81 8.04
N GLN A 42 -7.66 -16.83 8.90
CA GLN A 42 -8.49 -18.01 8.67
C GLN A 42 -9.98 -17.67 8.54
N LYS A 43 -10.49 -16.73 9.35
CA LYS A 43 -11.87 -16.24 9.25
C LYS A 43 -12.11 -15.46 7.95
N TYR A 44 -11.14 -14.67 7.52
CA TYR A 44 -11.18 -13.92 6.27
C TYR A 44 -11.21 -14.85 5.04
N GLU A 45 -10.47 -15.95 5.07
CA GLU A 45 -10.42 -16.95 3.99
C GLU A 45 -11.66 -17.85 3.92
N ARG A 46 -12.57 -17.78 4.89
CA ARG A 46 -13.82 -18.56 4.85
C ARG A 46 -14.65 -18.16 3.64
N LYS A 47 -15.23 -19.14 2.97
CA LYS A 47 -16.16 -18.92 1.83
C LYS A 47 -17.64 -18.83 2.24
N LYS A 48 -17.93 -19.01 3.53
CA LYS A 48 -19.29 -19.03 4.10
C LYS A 48 -19.35 -18.15 5.34
N TRP A 49 -20.38 -17.33 5.42
CA TRP A 49 -20.65 -16.43 6.53
C TRP A 49 -22.09 -16.62 7.01
N THR A 50 -22.34 -16.35 8.30
CA THR A 50 -23.69 -16.46 8.86
C THR A 50 -24.52 -15.21 8.62
N SER A 51 -23.87 -14.05 8.43
CA SER A 51 -24.53 -12.79 8.08
C SER A 51 -23.66 -11.92 7.17
N PHE A 52 -24.31 -10.99 6.45
CA PHE A 52 -23.62 -10.00 5.64
C PHE A 52 -22.76 -9.04 6.46
N ASP A 53 -23.20 -8.67 7.67
CA ASP A 53 -22.43 -7.79 8.54
C ASP A 53 -21.12 -8.44 9.01
N GLN A 54 -21.16 -9.74 9.30
CA GLN A 54 -19.95 -10.50 9.63
C GLN A 54 -18.97 -10.53 8.45
N PHE A 55 -19.48 -10.76 7.25
CA PHE A 55 -18.68 -10.71 6.02
C PHE A 55 -18.03 -9.32 5.84
N LYS A 56 -18.83 -8.27 5.93
CA LYS A 56 -18.39 -6.88 5.74
C LYS A 56 -17.32 -6.48 6.76
N ASP A 57 -17.51 -6.78 8.04
CA ASP A 57 -16.54 -6.45 9.10
C ASP A 57 -15.18 -7.10 8.81
N LEU A 58 -15.16 -8.40 8.47
CA LEU A 58 -13.92 -9.12 8.17
C LEU A 58 -13.25 -8.63 6.88
N GLN A 59 -14.01 -8.40 5.81
CA GLN A 59 -13.46 -7.94 4.53
C GLN A 59 -12.91 -6.51 4.60
N CYS A 60 -13.48 -5.65 5.45
CA CYS A 60 -13.00 -4.29 5.66
C CYS A 60 -11.89 -4.19 6.72
N ARG A 61 -11.69 -5.22 7.56
CA ARG A 61 -10.65 -5.24 8.61
C ARG A 61 -9.27 -5.66 8.08
N ILE A 62 -9.20 -6.38 6.96
CA ILE A 62 -7.93 -6.88 6.40
C ILE A 62 -7.76 -6.41 4.96
N TRP A 63 -6.62 -5.77 4.71
CA TRP A 63 -6.15 -5.49 3.36
C TRP A 63 -5.31 -6.65 2.83
N LYS A 64 -5.82 -7.33 1.81
CA LYS A 64 -5.11 -8.29 0.99
C LYS A 64 -4.43 -7.55 -0.17
N VAL A 65 -3.12 -7.74 -0.30
CA VAL A 65 -2.29 -7.24 -1.40
C VAL A 65 -1.68 -8.44 -2.10
N ILE A 66 -1.82 -8.51 -3.42
CA ILE A 66 -1.25 -9.58 -4.25
C ILE A 66 -0.18 -8.94 -5.12
N LEU A 67 1.05 -9.43 -5.04
CA LEU A 67 2.17 -8.94 -5.86
C LEU A 67 2.77 -10.08 -6.67
N SER A 68 3.28 -9.74 -7.86
CA SER A 68 4.12 -10.65 -8.64
C SER A 68 5.43 -10.91 -7.90
N ASP A 69 5.94 -12.13 -7.98
CA ASP A 69 7.27 -12.50 -7.49
C ASP A 69 8.36 -11.84 -8.36
N ASN A 70 8.02 -11.45 -9.60
CA ASN A 70 8.89 -10.65 -10.44
C ASN A 70 8.90 -9.19 -9.97
N ALA A 71 10.04 -8.77 -9.44
CA ALA A 71 10.27 -7.41 -8.95
C ALA A 71 10.06 -6.32 -10.00
N SER A 72 10.05 -6.61 -11.31
CA SER A 72 9.75 -5.61 -12.35
C SER A 72 8.26 -5.36 -12.53
N GLU A 73 7.42 -6.31 -12.14
CA GLU A 73 5.98 -6.34 -12.42
C GLU A 73 5.11 -5.95 -11.23
N TRP A 74 5.72 -5.56 -10.10
CA TRP A 74 5.01 -5.19 -8.86
C TRP A 74 3.88 -4.17 -9.05
N LYS A 75 3.97 -3.32 -10.10
CA LYS A 75 2.96 -2.31 -10.44
C LYS A 75 1.60 -2.92 -10.84
N HIS A 76 1.60 -4.16 -11.34
CA HIS A 76 0.39 -4.89 -11.69
C HIS A 76 -0.22 -5.64 -10.50
N GLY A 77 0.23 -5.33 -9.28
CA GLY A 77 -0.32 -5.88 -8.06
C GLY A 77 -1.80 -5.54 -7.88
N LEU A 78 -2.50 -6.37 -7.11
CA LEU A 78 -3.91 -6.19 -6.78
C LEU A 78 -4.06 -5.87 -5.30
N CYS A 79 -5.09 -5.10 -4.93
CA CYS A 79 -5.41 -4.84 -3.54
C CYS A 79 -6.92 -4.73 -3.33
N ASN A 80 -7.45 -5.24 -2.22
CA ASN A 80 -8.88 -5.13 -1.89
C ASN A 80 -9.25 -3.81 -1.17
N CYS A 81 -8.36 -2.82 -1.11
CA CYS A 81 -8.66 -1.55 -0.43
C CYS A 81 -9.50 -0.61 -1.32
N PRO A 82 -10.32 0.29 -0.72
CA PRO A 82 -11.16 1.22 -1.49
C PRO A 82 -10.42 2.10 -2.49
N ASN A 83 -9.18 2.52 -2.18
CA ASN A 83 -8.37 3.33 -3.09
C ASN A 83 -8.02 2.57 -4.36
N PHE A 84 -7.72 1.27 -4.25
CA PHE A 84 -7.39 0.44 -5.41
C PHE A 84 -8.58 0.30 -6.36
N PHE A 85 -9.79 0.11 -5.84
CA PHE A 85 -10.98 0.00 -6.67
C PHE A 85 -11.30 1.27 -7.46
N LYS A 86 -10.78 2.43 -7.04
CA LYS A 86 -10.97 3.71 -7.73
C LYS A 86 -9.86 4.02 -8.73
N GLU A 87 -8.62 3.78 -8.34
CA GLU A 87 -7.44 4.27 -9.08
C GLU A 87 -6.62 3.14 -9.72
N TYR A 88 -6.97 1.88 -9.48
CA TYR A 88 -6.19 0.68 -9.85
C TYR A 88 -4.74 0.68 -9.35
N ILE A 89 -4.42 1.57 -8.41
CA ILE A 89 -3.15 1.64 -7.70
C ILE A 89 -3.43 2.07 -6.26
N SER A 90 -2.66 1.54 -5.30
CA SER A 90 -2.86 1.88 -3.90
C SER A 90 -1.55 2.07 -3.16
N LYS A 91 -1.62 2.82 -2.05
CA LYS A 91 -0.49 2.98 -1.13
C LYS A 91 0.01 1.65 -0.56
N HIS A 92 -0.84 0.63 -0.49
CA HIS A 92 -0.48 -0.69 0.01
C HIS A 92 0.41 -1.43 -1.00
N ILE A 93 0.06 -1.41 -2.29
CA ILE A 93 0.90 -1.99 -3.36
C ILE A 93 2.27 -1.32 -3.38
N ILE A 94 2.29 0.01 -3.46
CA ILE A 94 3.55 0.78 -3.52
C ILE A 94 4.35 0.58 -2.23
N GLY A 95 3.68 0.64 -1.08
CA GLY A 95 4.32 0.48 0.22
C GLY A 95 4.94 -0.90 0.40
N MET A 96 4.23 -1.96 0.02
CA MET A 96 4.76 -3.33 0.01
C MET A 96 5.94 -3.47 -0.96
N ALA A 97 5.86 -2.90 -2.16
CA ALA A 97 6.98 -2.93 -3.12
C ALA A 97 8.23 -2.20 -2.60
N ILE A 98 8.06 -1.13 -1.81
CA ILE A 98 9.19 -0.46 -1.12
C ILE A 98 9.76 -1.37 -0.04
N SER A 99 8.93 -1.98 0.80
CA SER A 99 9.37 -2.88 1.88
C SER A 99 10.10 -4.13 1.35
N LEU A 100 9.66 -4.66 0.20
CA LEU A 100 10.29 -5.78 -0.51
C LEU A 100 11.47 -5.35 -1.41
N GLN A 101 11.82 -4.07 -1.43
CA GLN A 101 12.91 -3.50 -2.25
C GLN A 101 12.73 -3.67 -3.77
N PHE A 102 11.51 -3.92 -4.25
CA PHE A 102 11.17 -3.99 -5.68
C PHE A 102 11.22 -2.62 -6.35
N CYS A 103 11.07 -1.55 -5.58
CA CYS A 103 11.26 -0.19 -6.08
C CYS A 103 12.02 0.69 -5.09
N LYS A 104 12.81 1.64 -5.63
CA LYS A 104 13.56 2.61 -4.84
C LYS A 104 12.75 3.92 -4.78
N PRO A 105 12.26 4.35 -3.61
CA PRO A 105 11.61 5.64 -3.49
C PRO A 105 12.61 6.77 -3.75
N SER A 106 12.18 7.81 -4.47
CA SER A 106 13.01 8.99 -4.73
C SER A 106 13.41 9.69 -3.42
N PRO A 107 14.58 10.37 -3.36
CA PRO A 107 15.01 11.10 -2.16
C PRO A 107 13.96 12.10 -1.67
N SER A 108 13.34 12.83 -2.60
CA SER A 108 12.29 13.82 -2.34
C SER A 108 11.02 13.27 -1.68
N THR A 109 10.86 11.95 -1.66
CA THR A 109 9.75 11.25 -1.01
C THR A 109 10.04 10.92 0.46
N LYS A 110 11.33 10.77 0.81
CA LYS A 110 11.81 10.43 2.17
C LYS A 110 11.76 11.62 3.12
N ASP A 111 11.98 12.82 2.59
CA ASP A 111 12.12 14.07 3.36
C ASP A 111 10.80 14.71 3.80
N ILE A 112 9.66 14.05 3.59
CA ILE A 112 8.34 14.59 3.97
C ILE A 112 7.96 13.97 5.32
N PRO A 113 7.90 14.73 6.43
CA PRO A 113 7.45 14.23 7.73
C PRO A 113 5.97 13.80 7.70
N LEU A 114 5.60 12.84 8.56
CA LEU A 114 4.19 12.42 8.71
C LEU A 114 3.35 13.62 9.20
N GLY A 115 2.26 13.91 8.50
CA GLY A 115 1.27 14.92 8.92
C GLY A 115 1.59 16.37 8.55
N GLU A 116 2.77 16.66 8.00
CA GLU A 116 3.10 18.01 7.58
C GLU A 116 2.81 18.23 6.09
N LYS A 117 1.89 19.15 5.81
CA LYS A 117 1.81 19.77 4.48
C LYS A 117 3.13 20.49 4.23
N ARG A 118 3.78 20.25 3.08
CA ARG A 118 4.99 21.00 2.67
C ARG A 118 4.73 22.48 2.94
N LYS A 119 5.62 23.12 3.70
CA LYS A 119 5.55 24.58 3.91
C LYS A 119 5.43 25.22 2.52
N ARG A 120 4.31 25.91 2.27
CA ARG A 120 4.09 26.64 1.02
C ARG A 120 5.14 27.73 0.98
N ARG A 121 6.29 27.46 0.37
CA ARG A 121 7.31 28.50 0.17
C ARG A 121 6.68 29.59 -0.69
N ARG A 122 7.12 30.83 -0.47
CA ARG A 122 6.84 31.92 -1.40
C ARG A 122 7.18 31.43 -2.82
N PRO A 123 6.29 31.63 -3.81
CA PRO A 123 6.64 31.35 -5.21
C PRO A 123 8.02 31.90 -5.52
N ARG A 124 8.86 31.11 -6.20
CA ARG A 124 10.16 31.60 -6.66
C ARG A 124 9.92 32.85 -7.50
N LYS A 125 10.76 33.89 -7.32
CA LYS A 125 10.74 35.07 -8.20
C LYS A 125 10.85 34.57 -9.64
N ALA A 126 10.08 35.17 -10.55
CA ALA A 126 10.14 34.85 -11.97
C ALA A 126 11.60 34.93 -12.44
N THR A 127 12.12 33.82 -12.96
CA THR A 127 13.44 33.81 -13.61
C THR A 127 13.29 34.58 -14.92
N LYS A 128 14.19 35.54 -15.19
CA LYS A 128 14.22 36.20 -16.51
C LYS A 128 14.37 35.12 -17.58
N ALA A 129 13.55 35.19 -18.62
CA ALA A 129 13.69 34.32 -19.78
C ALA A 129 15.09 34.50 -20.35
N LEU A 130 15.74 33.39 -20.74
CA LEU A 130 17.05 33.41 -21.35
C LEU A 130 16.88 34.03 -22.75
N LEU A 131 17.27 35.29 -22.92
CA LEU A 131 17.42 35.91 -24.23
C LEU A 131 18.73 35.40 -24.80
N ILE A 132 18.66 34.37 -25.66
CA ILE A 132 19.77 34.02 -26.53
C ILE A 132 19.74 35.06 -27.66
N GLN A 133 20.75 35.92 -27.71
CA GLN A 133 21.04 36.78 -28.87
C GLN A 133 22.17 36.15 -29.67
#